data_AF-A0A935IA10-F1
#
_entry.id   AF-A0A935IA10-F1
#
_cell.length_a   1.000
_cell.length_b   1.000
_cell.length_c   1.000
_cell.angle_alpha   90.00
_cell.angle_beta   90.00
_cell.angle_gamma   90.00
#
_symmetry.space_group_name_H-M   'P 1'
#
loop_
_entity.id
_entity.type
_entity.pdbx_description
1 polymer ?
#
loop_
_entity_poly.entity_id
_entity_poly.type
_entity_poly.pdbx_seq_one_letter_code
_entity_poly.pdbx_strand_id
1 'polypeptide(L)'
;MTNKELLNLIINDLEDLIQRNKTIMKNGIKLPNPITQKDTPFKVYFNEMTHTNNTILLKHSTGLITFITHDNPNFLSTTSERFGDFTNHWIQKLINKSENISGESEKSRNKYFSILEKKLEKFKNNFAIS
;
A
#
# COMPACT_ATOMS: atom_id res chain seq x y z
N MET A 1 -25.01 12.46 14.42
CA MET A 1 -23.89 11.53 14.66
C MET A 1 -22.99 12.17 15.71
N THR A 2 -22.76 11.50 16.84
CA THR A 2 -21.90 11.98 17.93
C THR A 2 -20.42 11.74 17.58
N ASN A 3 -19.50 12.43 18.26
CA ASN A 3 -18.06 12.20 18.08
C ASN A 3 -17.66 10.75 18.39
N LYS A 4 -18.35 10.10 19.33
CA LYS A 4 -18.12 8.69 19.70
C LYS A 4 -18.59 7.73 18.61
N GLU A 5 -19.73 8.01 17.99
CA GLU A 5 -20.21 7.25 16.83
C GLU A 5 -19.28 7.40 15.63
N LEU A 6 -18.81 8.62 15.33
CA LEU A 6 -17.85 8.86 14.26
C LEU A 6 -16.52 8.14 14.51
N LEU A 7 -16.02 8.18 15.74
CA LEU A 7 -14.79 7.49 16.12
C LEU A 7 -14.90 5.98 15.91
N ASN A 8 -16.01 5.38 16.36
CA ASN A 8 -16.27 3.95 16.14
C ASN A 8 -16.34 3.61 14.64
N LEU A 9 -16.95 4.48 13.82
CA LEU A 9 -17.02 4.29 12.38
C LEU A 9 -15.62 4.29 11.75
N ILE A 10 -14.76 5.26 12.11
CA ILE A 10 -13.38 5.31 11.62
C ILE A 10 -12.58 4.08 12.05
N ILE A 11 -12.77 3.63 13.31
CA ILE A 11 -12.10 2.42 13.81
C ILE A 11 -12.51 1.20 12.97
N ASN A 12 -13.81 1.02 12.75
CA ASN A 12 -14.33 -0.10 11.95
C ASN A 12 -13.79 -0.04 10.51
N ASP A 13 -13.78 1.15 9.89
CA ASP A 13 -13.23 1.33 8.53
C ASP A 13 -11.74 0.96 8.45
N LEU A 14 -10.96 1.27 9.50
CA LEU A 14 -9.55 0.88 9.59
C LEU A 14 -9.38 -0.63 9.74
N GLU A 15 -10.23 -1.29 10.55
CA GLU A 15 -10.23 -2.75 10.68
C GLU A 15 -10.53 -3.42 9.34
N ASP A 16 -11.59 -2.97 8.67
CA ASP A 16 -11.99 -3.47 7.36
C ASP A 16 -10.87 -3.27 6.34
N LEU A 17 -10.21 -2.11 6.34
CA LEU A 17 -9.08 -1.83 5.45
C LEU A 17 -7.90 -2.77 5.73
N ILE A 18 -7.58 -3.04 6.99
CA ILE A 18 -6.52 -3.98 7.39
C ILE A 18 -6.86 -5.39 6.90
N GLN A 19 -8.07 -5.89 7.15
CA GLN A 19 -8.48 -7.24 6.75
C GLN A 19 -8.57 -7.39 5.23
N ARG A 20 -9.09 -6.38 4.53
CA ARG A 20 -9.14 -6.34 3.07
C ARG A 20 -7.75 -6.40 2.46
N ASN A 21 -6.81 -5.58 2.95
CA ASN A 21 -5.43 -5.61 2.48
C ASN A 21 -4.74 -6.94 2.77
N LYS A 22 -4.98 -7.53 3.94
CA LYS A 22 -4.46 -8.86 4.30
C LYS A 22 -4.93 -9.93 3.33
N THR A 23 -6.20 -9.88 2.93
CA THR A 23 -6.79 -10.80 1.94
C THR A 23 -6.20 -10.60 0.55
N ILE A 24 -6.11 -9.35 0.07
CA ILE A 24 -5.48 -9.00 -1.21
C ILE A 24 -4.04 -9.52 -1.28
N MET A 25 -3.26 -9.26 -0.23
CA MET A 25 -1.85 -9.67 -0.17
C MET A 25 -1.73 -11.19 -0.05
N LYS A 26 -2.58 -11.85 0.76
CA LYS A 26 -2.62 -13.32 0.86
C LYS A 26 -2.84 -13.97 -0.50
N ASN A 27 -3.81 -13.47 -1.26
CA ASN A 27 -4.15 -14.02 -2.57
C ASN A 27 -3.15 -13.59 -3.66
N GLY A 28 -2.38 -12.51 -3.44
CA GLY A 28 -1.50 -11.94 -4.45
C GLY A 28 -2.27 -11.40 -5.66
N ILE A 29 -3.52 -10.99 -5.44
CA ILE A 29 -4.45 -10.53 -6.47
C ILE A 29 -5.04 -9.20 -6.01
N LYS A 30 -4.90 -8.17 -6.85
CA LYS A 30 -5.61 -6.92 -6.64
C LYS A 30 -7.09 -7.18 -6.91
N LEU A 31 -7.96 -6.74 -6.00
CA LEU A 31 -9.40 -6.99 -6.10
C LEU A 31 -9.95 -6.72 -7.50
N PRO A 32 -10.99 -7.45 -7.92
CA PRO A 32 -11.54 -7.37 -9.25
C PRO A 32 -11.78 -5.91 -9.60
N ASN A 33 -11.15 -5.47 -10.69
CA ASN A 33 -11.49 -4.17 -11.26
C ASN A 33 -12.98 -4.22 -11.61
N PRO A 34 -13.81 -3.29 -11.11
CA PRO A 34 -15.26 -3.31 -11.33
C PRO A 34 -15.63 -3.25 -12.82
N ILE A 35 -14.72 -2.78 -13.67
CA ILE A 35 -14.89 -2.69 -15.12
C ILE A 35 -14.49 -4.00 -15.81
N THR A 36 -13.34 -4.57 -15.46
CA THR A 36 -12.78 -5.73 -16.20
C THR A 36 -13.09 -7.07 -15.58
N GLN A 37 -13.53 -7.12 -14.31
CA GLN A 37 -13.82 -8.31 -13.51
C GLN A 37 -12.71 -9.37 -13.52
N LYS A 38 -11.48 -8.98 -13.86
CA LYS A 38 -10.32 -9.87 -13.94
C LYS A 38 -9.42 -9.71 -12.72
N ASP A 39 -9.03 -10.84 -12.18
CA ASP A 39 -7.97 -10.93 -11.19
C ASP A 39 -6.65 -10.45 -11.82
N THR A 40 -6.06 -9.44 -11.18
CA THR A 40 -4.78 -8.88 -11.63
C THR A 40 -3.69 -9.27 -10.64
N PRO A 41 -2.60 -9.93 -11.07
CA PRO A 41 -1.49 -10.26 -10.19
C PRO A 41 -0.97 -9.02 -9.46
N PHE A 42 -0.76 -9.16 -8.16
CA PHE A 42 -0.40 -8.06 -7.29
C PHE A 42 0.66 -8.52 -6.29
N LYS A 43 1.75 -7.75 -6.22
CA LYS A 43 2.85 -7.99 -5.30
C LYS A 43 3.06 -6.76 -4.44
N VAL A 44 3.17 -6.99 -3.14
CA VAL A 44 3.48 -5.98 -2.13
C VAL A 44 4.80 -6.35 -1.47
N TYR A 45 5.67 -5.37 -1.41
CA TYR A 45 7.00 -5.47 -0.84
C TYR A 45 7.07 -4.54 0.36
N PHE A 46 7.34 -5.11 1.54
CA PHE A 46 7.57 -4.36 2.76
C PHE A 46 9.02 -3.86 2.78
N ASN A 47 9.20 -2.56 2.95
CA ASN A 47 10.52 -1.91 3.02
C ASN A 47 10.61 -1.12 4.34
N GLU A 48 11.70 -1.26 5.08
CA GLU A 48 11.93 -0.54 6.34
C GLU A 48 12.62 0.84 6.15
N MET A 49 12.82 1.33 4.92
CA MET A 49 13.50 2.61 4.68
C MET A 49 12.66 3.84 5.07
N THR A 50 13.35 4.85 5.60
CA THR A 50 12.83 6.09 6.20
C THR A 50 12.50 7.22 5.21
N HIS A 51 12.82 7.10 3.92
CA HIS A 51 12.56 8.14 2.92
C HIS A 51 11.39 7.75 2.02
N THR A 52 10.22 8.33 2.30
CA THR A 52 8.95 7.97 1.66
C THR A 52 8.48 9.11 0.76
N ASN A 53 9.01 9.17 -0.47
CA ASN A 53 8.32 9.94 -1.50
C ASN A 53 7.37 9.01 -2.28
N ASN A 54 6.12 9.44 -2.45
CA ASN A 54 5.13 8.67 -3.17
C ASN A 54 5.44 8.76 -4.67
N THR A 55 5.85 7.63 -5.25
CA THR A 55 6.26 7.53 -6.66
C THR A 55 5.47 6.44 -7.35
N ILE A 56 4.89 6.76 -8.50
CA ILE A 56 4.23 5.80 -9.38
C ILE A 56 5.00 5.76 -10.69
N LEU A 57 5.43 4.57 -11.09
CA LEU A 57 6.02 4.34 -12.41
C LEU A 57 5.04 3.50 -13.24
N LEU A 58 4.45 4.13 -14.25
CA LEU A 58 3.63 3.44 -15.26
C LEU A 58 4.53 2.95 -16.38
N LYS A 59 4.44 1.67 -16.71
CA LYS A 59 5.06 1.07 -17.89
C LYS A 59 3.98 0.77 -18.93
N HIS A 60 4.18 1.23 -20.15
CA HIS A 60 3.29 0.96 -21.27
C HIS A 60 4.10 0.67 -22.54
N SER A 61 3.46 0.23 -23.61
CA SER A 61 4.14 -0.23 -24.84
C SER A 61 5.06 0.82 -25.48
N THR A 62 4.77 2.10 -25.30
CA THR A 62 5.51 3.21 -25.91
C THR A 62 6.45 3.95 -24.94
N GLY A 63 6.56 3.52 -23.67
CA GLY A 63 7.54 4.09 -22.75
C GLY A 63 7.14 4.06 -21.27
N LEU A 64 7.69 5.03 -20.53
CA LEU A 64 7.54 5.18 -19.08
C LEU A 64 6.89 6.51 -18.73
N ILE A 65 6.00 6.51 -17.75
CA ILE A 65 5.47 7.73 -17.13
C ILE A 65 5.75 7.66 -15.64
N THR A 66 6.47 8.65 -15.12
CA THR A 66 6.74 8.75 -13.69
C THR A 66 5.87 9.85 -13.08
N PHE A 67 5.15 9.51 -12.02
CA PHE A 67 4.44 10.45 -11.17
C PHE A 67 5.16 10.53 -9.83
N ILE A 68 5.44 11.74 -9.37
CA ILE A 68 6.08 12.02 -8.09
C ILE A 68 5.20 13.00 -7.35
N THR A 69 4.85 12.66 -6.12
CA THR A 69 4.13 13.56 -5.24
C THR A 69 5.01 14.75 -4.87
N HIS A 70 4.47 15.96 -5.03
CA HIS A 70 5.04 17.18 -4.48
C HIS A 70 4.52 17.40 -3.07
N ASP A 71 3.20 17.25 -2.90
CA ASP A 71 2.46 17.19 -1.63
C ASP A 71 1.14 16.47 -1.90
N ASN A 72 0.51 15.74 -0.97
CA ASN A 72 -0.76 15.06 -1.30
C ASN A 72 -1.93 16.06 -1.29
N PRO A 73 -2.72 16.21 -2.38
CA PRO A 73 -2.83 15.36 -3.57
C PRO A 73 -2.05 15.84 -4.81
N ASN A 74 -1.31 16.94 -4.73
CA ASN A 74 -0.51 17.53 -5.81
C ASN A 74 0.68 16.65 -6.26
N PHE A 75 0.68 16.24 -7.52
CA PHE A 75 1.77 15.46 -8.12
C PHE A 75 2.32 16.12 -9.38
N LEU A 76 3.57 15.82 -9.68
CA LEU A 76 4.22 16.11 -10.95
C LEU A 76 4.32 14.83 -11.76
N SER A 77 4.13 14.92 -13.07
CA SER A 77 4.30 13.80 -13.99
C SER A 77 5.32 14.13 -15.07
N THR A 78 6.09 13.14 -15.49
CA THR A 78 7.02 13.27 -16.62
C THR A 78 7.04 12.01 -17.47
N THR A 79 7.24 12.20 -18.78
CA THR A 79 7.45 11.15 -19.78
C THR A 79 8.91 11.10 -20.25
N SER A 80 9.82 11.82 -19.56
CA SER A 80 11.25 11.78 -19.87
C SER A 80 11.78 10.36 -19.70
N GLU A 81 12.22 9.75 -20.80
CA GLU A 81 12.75 8.38 -20.82
C GLU A 81 13.91 8.20 -19.84
N ARG A 82 14.90 9.10 -19.89
CA ARG A 82 16.05 9.09 -18.96
C ARG A 82 15.62 9.09 -17.49
N PHE A 83 14.60 9.88 -17.15
CA PHE A 83 14.10 9.94 -15.79
C PHE A 83 13.29 8.69 -15.40
N GLY A 84 12.48 8.19 -16.33
CA GLY A 84 11.75 6.93 -16.18
C GLY A 84 12.69 5.75 -15.93
N ASP A 85 13.77 5.65 -16.71
CA ASP A 85 14.78 4.60 -16.56
C ASP A 85 15.48 4.68 -15.21
N PHE A 86 15.92 5.88 -14.82
CA PHE A 86 16.51 6.10 -13.50
C PHE A 86 15.54 5.64 -12.39
N THR A 87 14.27 6.05 -12.48
CA THR A 87 13.23 5.69 -11.53
C THR A 87 12.98 4.19 -11.49
N ASN A 88 12.95 3.53 -12.65
CA ASN A 88 12.81 2.08 -12.75
C ASN A 88 13.95 1.35 -12.04
N HIS A 89 15.21 1.73 -12.32
CA HIS A 89 16.38 1.14 -11.66
C HIS A 89 16.34 1.36 -10.14
N TRP A 90 15.92 2.53 -9.70
CA TRP A 90 15.75 2.84 -8.29
C TRP A 90 14.66 1.98 -7.63
N ILE A 91 13.48 1.83 -8.25
CA ILE A 91 12.40 0.95 -7.77
C ILE A 91 12.88 -0.52 -7.68
N GLN A 92 13.61 -1.02 -8.68
CA GLN A 92 14.16 -2.38 -8.61
C GLN A 92 15.14 -2.55 -7.43
N LYS A 93 15.98 -1.54 -7.16
CA LYS A 93 16.85 -1.56 -5.98
C LYS A 93 16.07 -1.55 -4.66
N LEU A 94 14.95 -0.84 -4.59
CA LEU A 94 14.06 -0.86 -3.43
C LEU A 94 13.44 -2.25 -3.22
N ILE A 95 12.88 -2.84 -4.29
CA ILE A 95 12.29 -4.19 -4.26
C ILE A 95 13.31 -5.23 -3.79
N ASN A 96 14.54 -5.17 -4.31
CA ASN A 96 15.61 -6.11 -3.93
C ASN A 96 16.03 -6.00 -2.45
N LYS A 97 15.76 -4.87 -1.81
CA LYS A 97 16.03 -4.62 -0.38
C LYS A 97 14.78 -4.76 0.48
N SER A 98 13.68 -5.22 -0.09
CA SER A 98 12.40 -5.41 0.58
C SER A 98 12.07 -6.87 0.79
N GLU A 99 11.17 -7.11 1.75
CA GLU A 99 10.56 -8.42 1.95
C GLU A 99 9.24 -8.51 1.19
N ASN A 100 9.07 -9.52 0.34
CA ASN A 100 7.76 -9.78 -0.28
C ASN A 100 6.79 -10.27 0.79
N ILE A 101 5.61 -9.63 0.90
CA ILE A 101 4.55 -10.00 1.86
C ILE A 101 3.26 -10.49 1.18
N SER A 102 3.33 -10.79 -0.12
CA SER A 102 2.20 -11.30 -0.92
C SER A 102 2.37 -12.78 -1.29
N GLY A 103 1.25 -13.48 -1.50
CA GLY A 103 1.24 -14.89 -1.89
C GLY A 103 1.83 -15.80 -0.79
N GLU A 104 2.90 -16.52 -1.14
CA GLU A 104 3.51 -17.57 -0.32
C GLU A 104 4.22 -17.07 0.95
N SER A 105 4.47 -15.75 1.08
CA SER A 105 5.16 -15.15 2.24
C SER A 105 4.30 -15.02 3.50
N GLU A 106 3.69 -16.11 3.97
CA GLU A 106 2.71 -16.08 5.05
C GLU A 106 3.27 -15.57 6.38
N LYS A 107 4.44 -16.05 6.79
CA LYS A 107 5.06 -15.66 8.06
C LYS A 107 5.30 -14.15 8.14
N SER A 108 5.89 -13.58 7.09
CA SER A 108 6.23 -12.16 7.00
C SER A 108 4.99 -11.28 6.91
N ARG A 109 4.00 -11.72 6.11
CA ARG A 109 2.68 -11.07 6.05
C ARG A 109 2.00 -11.05 7.42
N ASN A 110 1.95 -12.18 8.12
CA ASN A 110 1.32 -12.27 9.43
C ASN A 110 2.04 -11.38 10.47
N LYS A 111 3.37 -11.32 10.42
CA LYS A 111 4.16 -10.41 11.27
C LYS A 111 3.79 -8.94 11.00
N TYR A 112 3.73 -8.53 9.73
CA TYR A 112 3.35 -7.17 9.33
C TYR A 112 1.95 -6.80 9.84
N PHE A 113 0.95 -7.64 9.57
CA PHE A 113 -0.43 -7.37 9.98
C PHE A 113 -0.62 -7.42 11.50
N SER A 114 0.08 -8.29 12.22
CA SER A 114 0.02 -8.32 13.69
C SER A 114 0.49 -7.00 14.31
N ILE A 115 1.48 -6.33 13.70
CA ILE A 115 1.93 -4.99 14.15
C ILE A 115 0.82 -3.95 13.94
N LEU A 116 0.15 -3.97 12.78
CA LEU A 116 -0.95 -3.05 12.49
C LEU A 116 -2.15 -3.27 13.42
N GLU A 117 -2.58 -4.51 13.59
CA GLU A 117 -3.67 -4.92 14.47
C GLU A 117 -3.38 -4.47 15.92
N LYS A 118 -2.16 -4.71 16.44
CA LYS A 118 -1.77 -4.24 17.79
C LYS A 118 -1.78 -2.73 17.94
N LYS A 119 -1.39 -1.97 16.90
CA LYS A 119 -1.45 -0.50 16.93
C LYS A 119 -2.89 -0.01 16.99
N LEU A 120 -3.80 -0.64 16.23
CA LEU A 120 -5.21 -0.31 16.24
C LEU A 120 -5.87 -0.67 17.58
N GLU A 121 -5.56 -1.84 18.15
CA GLU A 121 -6.05 -2.21 19.48
C GLU A 121 -5.58 -1.24 20.57
N LYS A 122 -4.31 -0.82 20.53
CA LYS A 122 -3.80 0.22 21.44
C LYS A 122 -4.56 1.53 21.26
N PHE A 123 -4.83 1.93 20.02
CA PHE A 123 -5.63 3.13 19.73
C PHE A 123 -7.04 2.99 20.33
N LYS A 124 -7.76 1.91 20.03
CA LYS A 124 -9.09 1.63 20.60
C LYS A 124 -9.10 1.74 22.13
N ASN A 125 -8.15 1.09 22.81
CA ASN A 125 -8.07 1.12 24.27
C ASN A 125 -7.88 2.53 24.85
N ASN A 126 -7.14 3.40 24.15
CA ASN A 126 -6.94 4.78 24.60
C ASN A 126 -8.23 5.62 24.52
N PHE A 127 -9.17 5.27 23.63
CA PHE A 127 -10.41 6.02 23.42
C PHE A 127 -11.67 5.30 23.94
N ALA A 128 -11.59 4.00 24.22
CA ALA A 128 -12.66 3.24 24.85
C ALA A 128 -12.84 3.59 26.35
N ILE A 129 -11.87 4.30 26.95
CA ILE A 129 -11.91 4.78 28.35
C ILE A 129 -12.49 6.21 28.44
N SER A 130 -13.11 6.73 27.37
CA SER A 130 -13.83 8.03 27.37
C SER A 130 -15.32 7.93 27.03
#